data_AF-A0A4Q9KV01-F1
#
_entry.id   AF-A0A4Q9KV01-F1
#
_cell.length_a   1.000
_cell.length_b   1.000
_cell.length_c   1.000
_cell.angle_alpha   90.00
_cell.angle_beta   90.00
_cell.angle_gamma   90.00
#
_symmetry.space_group_name_H-M   'P 1'
#
loop_
_entity.id
_entity.type
_entity.pdbx_description
1 polymer ?
#
loop_
_entity_poly.entity_id
_entity_poly.type
_entity_poly.pdbx_seq_one_letter_code
_entity_poly.pdbx_strand_id
1 'polypeptide(L)' 'QDAFHQLEANTLDNVFTTLQACMESIMLADGGNGYKIPHLSKVKLRREGRLLEKYVCSKEEYVKAKSNFE' A
#
# COMPACT_ATOMS: atom_id res chain seq x y z
N GLN A 1 -14.64 -0.39 22.78
CA GLN A 1 -14.74 0.45 21.55
C GLN A 1 -13.67 1.55 21.55
N ASP A 2 -12.87 1.66 22.61
CA ASP A 2 -11.91 2.74 22.83
C ASP A 2 -10.69 2.64 21.92
N ALA A 3 -10.25 1.43 21.57
CA ALA A 3 -9.10 1.20 20.69
C ALA A 3 -9.27 1.83 19.29
N PHE A 4 -10.50 1.87 18.76
CA PHE A 4 -10.78 2.54 17.48
C PHE A 4 -10.66 4.07 17.60
N HIS A 5 -11.20 4.65 18.67
CA HIS A 5 -11.18 6.10 18.90
C HIS A 5 -9.81 6.62 19.33
N GLN A 6 -8.96 5.76 19.90
CA GLN A 6 -7.57 6.06 20.26
C GLN A 6 -6.62 5.94 19.07
N LEU A 7 -7.09 5.45 17.92
CA LEU A 7 -6.24 5.30 16.74
C LEU A 7 -6.04 6.67 16.07
N GLU A 8 -4.80 7.15 16.10
CA GLU A 8 -4.40 8.36 15.40
C GLU A 8 -4.68 8.25 13.89
N ALA A 9 -5.25 9.30 13.29
CA ALA A 9 -5.54 9.35 11.86
C ALA A 9 -4.28 9.09 11.02
N ASN A 10 -3.13 9.62 11.46
CA ASN A 10 -1.84 9.38 10.80
C ASN A 10 -1.45 7.90 10.79
N THR A 11 -1.78 7.16 11.84
CA THR A 11 -1.54 5.72 11.92
C THR A 11 -2.44 4.98 10.95
N LEU A 12 -3.72 5.35 10.89
CA LEU A 12 -4.68 4.75 9.96
C LEU A 12 -4.24 4.95 8.50
N ASP A 13 -3.86 6.18 8.13
CA ASP A 13 -3.31 6.48 6.81
C ASP A 13 -2.08 5.64 6.50
N ASN A 14 -1.16 5.53 7.46
CA ASN A 14 0.07 4.77 7.27
C ASN A 14 -0.22 3.28 7.00
N VAL A 15 -1.19 2.71 7.71
CA VAL A 15 -1.66 1.33 7.50
C VAL A 15 -2.31 1.21 6.13
N PHE A 16 -3.21 2.13 5.78
CA PHE A 16 -3.93 2.10 4.51
C PHE A 16 -2.99 2.20 3.30
N THR A 17 -2.06 3.16 3.29
CA THR A 17 -1.07 3.29 2.20
C THR A 17 -0.17 2.05 2.10
N THR A 18 0.19 1.44 3.23
CA THR A 18 1.00 0.21 3.23
C THR A 18 0.21 -0.96 2.65
N LEU A 19 -1.06 -1.10 3.02
CA LEU A 19 -1.93 -2.15 2.51
C LEU A 19 -2.07 -2.07 0.98
N GLN A 20 -2.27 -0.87 0.44
CA GLN A 20 -2.36 -0.66 -1.01
C GLN A 20 -1.06 -1.06 -1.74
N ALA A 21 0.11 -0.73 -1.18
CA ALA A 21 1.39 -1.15 -1.75
C ALA A 21 1.63 -2.66 -1.64
N CYS A 22 1.16 -3.29 -0.55
CA CYS A 22 1.16 -4.74 -0.43
C CYS A 22 0.29 -5.41 -1.49
N MET A 23 -0.86 -4.83 -1.85
CA MET A 23 -1.70 -5.37 -2.94
C MET A 23 -0.96 -5.40 -4.27
N GLU A 24 -0.21 -4.35 -4.61
CA GLU A 24 0.68 -4.37 -5.79
C GLU A 24 1.79 -5.41 -5.66
N SER A 25 2.40 -5.53 -4.48
CA SER A 25 3.43 -6.54 -4.22
C SER A 25 2.92 -7.98 -4.36
N ILE A 26 1.66 -8.24 -3.99
CA ILE A 26 0.99 -9.53 -4.17
C ILE A 26 0.78 -9.80 -5.67
N MET A 27 0.33 -8.81 -6.43
CA MET A 27 0.18 -8.91 -7.88
C MET A 27 1.53 -9.23 -8.56
N LEU A 28 2.61 -8.61 -8.10
CA LEU A 28 3.98 -8.86 -8.58
C LEU A 28 4.53 -10.23 -8.17
N ALA A 29 3.99 -10.83 -7.10
CA ALA A 29 4.35 -12.15 -6.61
C ALA A 29 3.41 -13.25 -7.12
N ASP A 30 2.72 -13.02 -8.25
CA ASP A 30 1.76 -13.94 -8.87
C ASP A 30 0.67 -14.44 -7.89
N GLY A 31 0.20 -13.55 -7.01
CA GLY A 31 -0.78 -13.87 -5.97
C GLY A 31 -0.20 -14.57 -4.73
N GLY A 32 1.10 -14.83 -4.70
CA GLY A 32 1.80 -15.43 -3.57
C GLY A 32 2.07 -14.45 -2.42
N ASN A 33 2.46 -15.02 -1.26
CA ASN A 33 2.80 -14.25 -0.06
C ASN A 33 4.32 -14.01 0.11
N GLY A 34 5.12 -14.37 -0.89
CA GLY A 34 6.60 -14.28 -0.87
C GLY A 34 7.16 -12.87 -1.08
N TYR A 35 6.37 -11.82 -0.80
CA TYR A 35 6.78 -10.43 -1.00
C TYR A 35 7.29 -9.79 0.30
N LYS A 36 8.12 -8.77 0.16
CA LYS A 36 8.57 -7.94 1.28
C LYS A 36 7.59 -6.78 1.47
N ILE A 37 7.30 -6.42 2.72
CA ILE A 37 6.48 -5.25 3.02
C ILE A 37 7.16 -3.99 2.46
N PRO A 38 6.50 -3.20 1.59
CA PRO A 38 7.11 -2.01 1.00
C PRO A 38 7.39 -0.88 2.01
N HIS A 39 8.61 -0.35 2.00
CA HIS A 39 9.01 0.78 2.84
C HIS A 39 8.83 2.12 2.11
N LEU A 40 7.62 2.70 2.19
CA LEU A 40 7.24 3.90 1.42
C LEU A 40 7.71 5.25 2.02
N SER A 41 8.59 5.26 3.03
CA SER A 41 9.06 6.50 3.68
C SER A 41 7.92 7.46 4.11
N LYS A 42 6.78 6.91 4.54
CA LYS A 42 5.51 7.63 4.76
C LYS A 42 5.64 8.84 5.68
N VAL A 43 6.40 8.70 6.76
CA VAL A 43 6.68 9.79 7.73
C VAL A 43 7.41 10.95 7.05
N LYS A 44 8.43 10.66 6.24
CA LYS A 44 9.18 11.68 5.49
C LYS A 44 8.27 12.37 4.47
N LEU A 45 7.53 11.60 3.67
CA LEU A 45 6.63 12.15 2.66
C LEU A 45 5.53 13.02 3.29
N ARG A 46 4.97 12.61 4.42
CA ARG A 46 3.96 13.40 5.15
C ARG A 46 4.54 14.73 5.63
N ARG A 47 5.74 14.71 6.22
CA ARG A 47 6.44 15.93 6.65
C ARG A 47 6.72 16.89 5.49
N GLU A 48 6.98 16.35 4.30
CA GLU A 48 7.18 17.13 3.07
C GLU A 48 5.86 17.60 2.41
N GLY A 49 4.69 17.19 2.92
CA GLY A 49 3.40 17.46 2.26
C GLY A 49 3.20 16.69 0.95
N ARG A 50 3.96 15.60 0.75
CA ARG A 50 4.04 14.81 -0.49
C ARG A 50 3.51 13.39 -0.34
N LEU A 51 2.94 13.06 0.83
CA LEU A 51 2.28 11.77 0.98
C LEU A 51 1.01 11.77 0.14
N LEU A 52 0.94 10.86 -0.84
CA LEU A 52 -0.23 10.73 -1.69
C LEU A 52 -1.43 10.26 -0.86
N GLU A 53 -2.60 10.84 -1.12
CA GLU A 53 -3.87 10.38 -0.52
C GLU A 53 -4.24 8.97 -0.99
N LYS A 54 -3.76 8.57 -2.17
CA LYS A 54 -4.00 7.26 -2.78
C LYS A 54 -2.70 6.72 -3.35
N TYR A 55 -2.43 5.45 -3.08
CA TYR A 55 -1.32 4.75 -3.71
C TYR A 55 -1.49 4.70 -5.23
N VAL A 56 -0.42 4.94 -5.98
CA VAL A 56 -0.43 4.86 -7.44
C VAL A 56 0.13 3.50 -7.84
N CYS A 57 -0.75 2.65 -8.35
CA CYS A 57 -0.36 1.35 -8.89
C CYS A 57 0.14 1.49 -10.33
N SER A 58 1.18 0.75 -10.69
CA SER A 58 1.67 0.63 -12.06
C SER A 58 0.63 -0.06 -12.94
N LYS A 59 0.23 0.62 -14.02
CA LYS A 59 -0.71 0.07 -15.01
C LYS A 59 -0.16 -1.19 -15.67
N GLU A 60 1.14 -1.23 -15.93
CA GLU A 60 1.81 -2.35 -16.58
C GLU A 60 1.79 -3.59 -15.68
N GLU A 61 2.08 -3.41 -14.39
CA GLU A 61 2.05 -4.50 -13.39
C GLU A 61 0.64 -5.03 -13.20
N TYR A 62 -0.37 -4.15 -13.15
CA TYR A 62 -1.77 -4.55 -13.08
C TYR A 62 -2.20 -5.37 -14.30
N VAL A 63 -1.87 -4.93 -15.51
CA VAL A 63 -2.23 -5.64 -16.75
C VAL A 63 -1.58 -7.02 -16.79
N LYS A 64 -0.28 -7.10 -16.42
CA LYS A 64 0.45 -8.37 -16.35
C LYS A 64 -0.18 -9.33 -15.32
N ALA A 65 -0.47 -8.84 -14.12
CA ALA A 65 -1.08 -9.66 -13.08
C ALA A 65 -2.46 -10.15 -13.52
N LYS A 66 -3.26 -9.27 -14.12
CA LYS A 66 -4.59 -9.62 -14.65
C LYS A 66 -4.53 -10.76 -15.68
N SER A 67 -3.57 -10.73 -16.61
CA SER A 67 -3.44 -11.80 -17.61
C SER A 67 -3.05 -13.16 -17.02
N ASN A 68 -2.51 -13.21 -15.80
CA ASN A 68 -2.18 -14.49 -15.14
C ASN A 68 -3.42 -15.18 -14.55
N PHE A 69 -4.56 -14.49 -14.48
CA PHE A 69 -5.84 -15.01 -13.96
C PHE A 69 -6.88 -15.31 -15.06
N GLU A 70 -6.57 -15.01 -16.33
CA GLU A 70 -7.39 -15.30 -17.52
C GLU A 70 -6.82 -16.50 -18.29
#